data_AF-A0A956B1Q1-F1
#
_entry.id   AF-A0A956B1Q1-F1
#
_cell.length_a   1.000
_cell.length_b   1.000
_cell.length_c   1.000
_cell.angle_alpha   90.00
_cell.angle_beta   90.00
_cell.angle_gamma   90.00
#
_symmetry.space_group_name_H-M   'P 1'
#
loop_
_entity.id
_entity.type
_entity.pdbx_description
1 polymer ?
#
loop_
_entity_poly.entity_id
_entity_poly.type
_entity_poly.pdbx_seq_one_letter_code
_entity_poly.pdbx_strand_id
1 'polypeptide(L)'
;MPCLADGECPPACETNEDCEGLAYCSPTFAEGDARMVHRCVQQDCAGPSDKSSCGPGRSCVPMSNEGSGVYRCLQAGLRKVGEPCLLGAELNPHSLDQVCGPGLKCLDSCMPIQCEEDADCPGGRCAMMRAHMQKSCLPGCKVDADCPAWQRCATASIGLRCVPRASPKTCIEEGCPDGLRCVPYMPLLALQVAECRPPCETTDDCSGGQVCLDLGLPFQEGPVCVVPCTSDGSCGPGLRCLPHPSTDVAVCGIDPGAHVDAFFRGFGDVRSASEPEH
;
A
#
# COMPACT_ATOMS: atom_id res chain seq x y z
N MET A 1 -8.74 -17.56 -17.33
CA MET A 1 -8.26 -16.72 -18.45
C MET A 1 -9.36 -16.66 -19.48
N PRO A 2 -9.73 -15.48 -19.98
CA PRO A 2 -10.55 -15.39 -21.17
C PRO A 2 -9.79 -16.01 -22.36
N CYS A 3 -10.51 -16.44 -23.38
CA CYS A 3 -9.88 -16.77 -24.66
C CYS A 3 -9.10 -15.55 -25.15
N LEU A 4 -8.01 -15.77 -25.89
CA LEU A 4 -7.27 -14.65 -26.46
C LEU A 4 -8.21 -13.84 -27.35
N ALA A 5 -7.92 -12.54 -27.54
CA ALA A 5 -8.77 -11.63 -28.30
C ALA A 5 -9.04 -12.11 -29.75
N ASP A 6 -8.20 -13.00 -30.26
CA ASP A 6 -8.32 -13.62 -31.58
C ASP A 6 -9.26 -14.85 -31.60
N GLY A 7 -9.91 -15.17 -30.48
CA GLY A 7 -10.87 -16.27 -30.35
C GLY A 7 -10.26 -17.65 -30.08
N GLU A 8 -8.93 -17.76 -30.08
CA GLU A 8 -8.25 -19.01 -29.73
C GLU A 8 -8.23 -19.21 -28.21
N CYS A 9 -9.06 -20.16 -27.75
CA CYS A 9 -9.04 -20.63 -26.38
C CYS A 9 -8.00 -21.76 -26.24
N PRO A 10 -7.29 -21.86 -25.11
CA PRO A 10 -6.42 -23.01 -24.86
C PRO A 10 -7.20 -24.32 -24.92
N PRO A 11 -6.56 -25.45 -25.29
CA PRO A 11 -7.25 -26.73 -25.47
C PRO A 11 -7.96 -27.15 -24.18
N ALA A 12 -9.12 -27.79 -24.31
CA ALA A 12 -9.83 -28.34 -23.18
C ALA A 12 -9.06 -29.55 -22.61
N CYS A 13 -9.19 -29.77 -21.31
CA CYS A 13 -8.56 -30.88 -20.61
C CYS A 13 -9.50 -31.42 -19.54
N GLU A 14 -9.33 -32.66 -19.12
CA GLU A 14 -9.97 -33.23 -17.95
C GLU A 14 -8.97 -33.36 -16.80
N THR A 15 -7.70 -33.61 -17.14
CA THR A 15 -6.60 -33.82 -16.19
C THR A 15 -5.34 -33.08 -16.65
N ASN A 16 -4.34 -32.98 -15.76
CA ASN A 16 -3.05 -32.38 -16.11
C ASN A 16 -2.28 -33.16 -17.19
N GLU A 17 -2.56 -34.46 -17.35
CA GLU A 17 -1.89 -35.33 -18.35
C GLU A 17 -2.32 -35.01 -19.78
N ASP A 18 -3.48 -34.36 -19.96
CA ASP A 18 -3.97 -33.90 -21.26
C ASP A 18 -3.22 -32.67 -21.77
N CYS A 19 -2.40 -32.05 -20.92
CA CYS A 19 -1.70 -30.80 -21.21
C CYS A 19 -0.24 -31.04 -21.57
N GLU A 20 0.22 -30.45 -22.67
CA GLU A 20 1.60 -30.58 -23.13
C GLU A 20 2.54 -29.57 -22.45
N GLY A 21 3.79 -29.98 -22.22
CA GLY A 21 4.86 -29.11 -21.73
C GLY A 21 4.67 -28.67 -20.28
N LEU A 22 4.76 -27.37 -20.03
CA LEU A 22 4.54 -26.75 -18.71
C LEU A 22 3.09 -26.30 -18.51
N ALA A 23 2.14 -26.85 -19.27
CA ALA A 23 0.73 -26.53 -19.09
C ALA A 23 0.08 -27.45 -18.05
N TYR A 24 -0.93 -26.94 -17.35
CA TYR A 24 -1.72 -27.69 -16.39
C TYR A 24 -3.20 -27.42 -16.61
N CYS A 25 -4.05 -28.34 -16.15
CA CYS A 25 -5.48 -28.28 -16.36
C CYS A 25 -6.15 -27.39 -15.30
N SER A 26 -6.74 -26.27 -15.74
CA SER A 26 -7.33 -25.27 -14.84
C SER A 26 -8.80 -25.01 -15.18
N PRO A 27 -9.69 -24.88 -14.18
CA PRO A 27 -11.05 -24.43 -14.42
C PRO A 27 -11.05 -22.99 -14.95
N THR A 28 -11.72 -22.78 -16.06
CA THR A 28 -11.93 -21.47 -16.69
C THR A 28 -13.42 -21.25 -16.94
N PHE A 29 -13.87 -20.00 -16.91
CA PHE A 29 -15.23 -19.64 -17.32
C PHE A 29 -15.22 -19.41 -18.83
N ALA A 30 -16.11 -20.09 -19.55
CA ALA A 30 -16.33 -19.80 -20.96
C ALA A 30 -17.02 -18.43 -21.08
N GLU A 31 -16.57 -17.61 -22.03
CA GLU A 31 -17.13 -16.27 -22.21
C GLU A 31 -18.61 -16.37 -22.60
N GLY A 32 -19.49 -15.80 -21.78
CA GLY A 32 -20.95 -15.82 -22.01
C GLY A 32 -21.68 -17.08 -21.54
N ASP A 33 -21.00 -18.06 -20.94
CA ASP A 33 -21.65 -19.25 -20.35
C ASP A 33 -21.23 -19.41 -18.87
N ALA A 34 -22.20 -19.67 -18.00
CA ALA A 34 -21.96 -19.91 -16.57
C ALA A 34 -21.30 -21.28 -16.31
N ARG A 35 -21.11 -22.09 -17.35
CA ARG A 35 -20.46 -23.40 -17.26
C ARG A 35 -18.95 -23.26 -17.13
N MET A 36 -18.43 -23.93 -16.09
CA MET A 36 -17.00 -24.08 -15.87
C MET A 36 -16.44 -25.11 -16.86
N VAL A 37 -15.40 -24.74 -17.60
CA VAL A 37 -14.71 -25.60 -18.56
C VAL A 37 -13.23 -25.66 -18.17
N HIS A 38 -12.67 -26.86 -18.11
CA HIS A 38 -11.26 -27.05 -17.81
C HIS A 38 -10.42 -26.89 -19.08
N ARG A 39 -9.34 -26.12 -19.00
CA ARG A 39 -8.44 -25.84 -20.14
C ARG A 39 -6.98 -25.92 -19.72
N CYS A 40 -6.11 -26.30 -20.66
CA CYS A 40 -4.68 -26.33 -20.46
C CYS A 40 -4.10 -24.91 -20.43
N VAL A 41 -3.52 -24.55 -19.30
CA VAL A 41 -3.03 -23.21 -19.02
C VAL A 41 -1.51 -23.31 -18.87
N GLN A 42 -0.77 -22.72 -19.80
CA GLN A 42 0.71 -22.77 -19.80
C GLN A 42 1.27 -22.00 -18.60
N GLN A 43 2.21 -22.56 -17.85
CA GLN A 43 2.94 -21.84 -16.80
C GLN A 43 4.01 -20.92 -17.40
N ASP A 44 4.25 -19.77 -16.76
CA ASP A 44 5.28 -18.83 -17.24
C ASP A 44 6.67 -19.16 -16.66
N CYS A 45 6.71 -19.92 -15.56
CA CYS A 45 7.93 -20.22 -14.81
C CYS A 45 7.77 -21.51 -14.00
N ALA A 46 8.87 -22.17 -13.65
CA ALA A 46 8.83 -23.49 -13.01
C ALA A 46 8.61 -23.46 -11.49
N GLY A 47 8.76 -22.30 -10.85
CA GLY A 47 8.59 -22.13 -9.41
C GLY A 47 9.18 -20.84 -8.86
N PRO A 48 8.99 -20.53 -7.56
CA PRO A 48 9.32 -19.21 -6.99
C PRO A 48 10.82 -18.84 -7.10
N SER A 49 11.68 -19.85 -7.20
CA SER A 49 13.12 -19.70 -7.37
C SER A 49 13.55 -19.45 -8.82
N ASP A 50 12.67 -19.65 -9.80
CA ASP A 50 12.96 -19.49 -11.23
C ASP A 50 12.83 -18.02 -11.66
N LYS A 51 13.77 -17.20 -11.18
CA LYS A 51 13.86 -15.78 -11.54
C LYS A 51 14.25 -15.56 -13.01
N SER A 52 14.91 -16.54 -13.63
CA SER A 52 15.36 -16.48 -15.02
C SER A 52 14.20 -16.44 -16.01
N SER A 53 13.15 -17.22 -15.78
CA SER A 53 12.06 -17.36 -16.75
C SER A 53 11.16 -16.12 -16.82
N CYS A 54 11.04 -15.35 -15.74
CA CYS A 54 10.16 -14.18 -15.70
C CYS A 54 10.75 -12.91 -16.31
N GLY A 55 12.06 -12.85 -16.55
CA GLY A 55 12.73 -11.64 -17.00
C GLY A 55 12.81 -10.55 -15.91
N PRO A 56 13.45 -9.41 -16.21
CA PRO A 56 13.74 -8.37 -15.22
C PRO A 56 12.46 -7.70 -14.68
N GLY A 57 12.41 -7.49 -13.37
CA GLY A 57 11.29 -6.80 -12.70
C GLY A 57 10.00 -7.62 -12.59
N ARG A 58 10.06 -8.91 -12.89
CA ARG A 58 8.95 -9.85 -12.70
C ARG A 58 9.34 -10.94 -11.72
N SER A 59 8.35 -11.62 -11.18
CA SER A 59 8.49 -12.60 -10.14
C SER A 59 7.51 -13.75 -10.34
N CYS A 60 7.96 -14.96 -10.00
CA CYS A 60 7.26 -16.20 -10.28
C CYS A 60 6.31 -16.55 -9.12
N VAL A 61 5.02 -16.26 -9.29
CA VAL A 61 4.03 -16.34 -8.21
C VAL A 61 3.09 -17.53 -8.42
N PRO A 62 2.81 -18.34 -7.39
CA PRO A 62 1.83 -19.40 -7.47
C PRO A 62 0.40 -18.84 -7.59
N MET A 63 -0.41 -19.39 -8.50
CA MET A 63 -1.80 -18.95 -8.71
C MET A 63 -2.86 -19.85 -8.06
N SER A 64 -2.45 -20.93 -7.38
CA SER A 64 -3.37 -21.87 -6.75
C SER A 64 -2.91 -22.24 -5.34
N ASN A 65 -3.88 -22.41 -4.45
CA ASN A 65 -3.66 -22.64 -3.02
C ASN A 65 -3.26 -24.09 -2.69
N GLU A 66 -3.54 -25.06 -3.58
CA GLU A 66 -3.43 -26.49 -3.27
C GLU A 66 -2.18 -27.15 -3.85
N GLY A 67 -1.05 -26.45 -3.86
CA GLY A 67 0.23 -27.03 -4.30
C GLY A 67 0.24 -27.46 -5.78
N SER A 68 -0.76 -27.06 -6.58
CA SER A 68 -0.95 -27.48 -7.97
C SER A 68 0.04 -26.84 -8.97
N GLY A 69 1.13 -26.24 -8.45
CA GLY A 69 2.32 -25.93 -9.24
C GLY A 69 2.15 -24.87 -10.32
N VAL A 70 1.05 -24.13 -10.33
CA VAL A 70 0.82 -23.10 -11.34
C VAL A 70 1.60 -21.85 -11.00
N TYR A 71 2.62 -21.53 -11.78
CA TYR A 71 3.32 -20.27 -11.58
C TYR A 71 3.19 -19.32 -12.77
N ARG A 72 3.01 -18.05 -12.43
CA ARG A 72 2.89 -16.94 -13.36
C ARG A 72 3.94 -15.88 -13.09
N CYS A 73 4.42 -15.27 -14.15
CA CYS A 73 5.37 -14.18 -14.06
C CYS A 73 4.61 -12.86 -13.92
N LEU A 74 4.43 -12.43 -12.67
CA LEU A 74 3.79 -11.16 -12.35
C LEU A 74 4.83 -10.06 -12.21
N GLN A 75 4.46 -8.82 -12.53
CA GLN A 75 5.34 -7.68 -12.32
C GLN A 75 5.51 -7.45 -10.81
N ALA A 76 6.76 -7.47 -10.35
CA ALA A 76 7.07 -7.27 -8.95
C ALA A 76 6.84 -5.80 -8.57
N GLY A 77 6.36 -5.57 -7.35
CA GLY A 77 6.21 -4.21 -6.81
C GLY A 77 5.05 -3.39 -7.37
N LEU A 78 4.04 -4.04 -7.96
CA LEU A 78 2.83 -3.34 -8.42
C LEU A 78 1.99 -2.75 -7.28
N ARG A 79 2.02 -3.39 -6.09
CA ARG A 79 1.12 -3.06 -4.99
C ARG A 79 1.78 -2.15 -3.96
N LYS A 80 1.07 -1.10 -3.56
CA LYS A 80 1.50 -0.11 -2.56
C LYS A 80 1.09 -0.49 -1.15
N VAL A 81 1.66 0.17 -0.14
CA VAL A 81 1.25 0.02 1.26
C VAL A 81 -0.26 0.16 1.41
N GLY A 82 -0.90 -0.82 2.05
CA GLY A 82 -2.34 -0.85 2.28
C GLY A 82 -3.19 -1.30 1.08
N GLU A 83 -2.61 -1.46 -0.12
CA GLU A 83 -3.34 -2.10 -1.21
C GLU A 83 -3.51 -3.59 -0.92
N PRO A 84 -4.69 -4.18 -1.22
CA PRO A 84 -4.93 -5.59 -1.00
C PRO A 84 -3.97 -6.39 -1.87
N CYS A 85 -3.23 -7.29 -1.25
CA CYS A 85 -2.43 -8.28 -1.97
C CYS A 85 -3.26 -9.55 -1.98
N LEU A 86 -3.40 -10.18 -3.15
CA LEU A 86 -4.23 -11.38 -3.27
C LEU A 86 -3.63 -12.49 -2.37
N LEU A 87 -4.35 -12.81 -1.29
CA LEU A 87 -4.12 -13.97 -0.44
C LEU A 87 -4.43 -15.24 -1.24
N GLY A 88 -3.49 -15.61 -2.10
CA GLY A 88 -3.34 -16.97 -2.59
C GLY A 88 -2.35 -17.70 -1.69
N ALA A 89 -2.83 -18.10 -0.51
CA ALA A 89 -2.24 -19.09 0.39
C ALA A 89 -1.10 -18.68 1.34
N GLU A 90 -1.06 -19.46 2.42
CA GLU A 90 -0.05 -19.68 3.45
C GLU A 90 1.31 -20.13 2.87
N LEU A 91 1.65 -19.67 1.66
CA LEU A 91 2.80 -20.08 0.89
C LEU A 91 3.98 -19.20 1.26
N ASN A 92 4.93 -19.82 1.93
CA ASN A 92 6.35 -19.49 2.04
C ASN A 92 6.67 -17.98 2.13
N PRO A 93 7.09 -17.47 3.31
CA PRO A 93 7.27 -16.04 3.58
C PRO A 93 8.20 -15.30 2.61
N HIS A 94 9.02 -16.01 1.85
CA HIS A 94 9.91 -15.47 0.82
C HIS A 94 9.26 -15.19 -0.54
N SER A 95 8.04 -15.67 -0.78
CA SER A 95 7.30 -15.44 -2.05
C SER A 95 6.40 -14.20 -2.01
N LEU A 96 6.14 -13.66 -0.83
CA LEU A 96 5.22 -12.55 -0.58
C LEU A 96 5.82 -11.17 -0.91
N ASP A 97 7.15 -11.06 -0.95
CA ASP A 97 7.89 -9.88 -1.40
C ASP A 97 7.68 -9.57 -2.89
N GLN A 98 7.04 -10.50 -3.63
CA GLN A 98 6.89 -10.44 -5.09
C GLN A 98 5.62 -9.70 -5.54
N VAL A 99 4.59 -9.64 -4.70
CA VAL A 99 3.34 -8.94 -5.02
C VAL A 99 3.38 -7.48 -4.58
N CYS A 100 4.02 -7.23 -3.44
CA CYS A 100 4.16 -5.92 -2.84
C CYS A 100 5.43 -5.21 -3.30
N GLY A 101 5.45 -3.88 -3.19
CA GLY A 101 6.64 -3.07 -3.42
C GLY A 101 7.85 -3.54 -2.60
N PRO A 102 9.09 -3.24 -3.05
CA PRO A 102 10.30 -3.51 -2.27
C PRO A 102 10.17 -2.98 -0.83
N GLY A 103 10.52 -3.83 0.15
CA GLY A 103 10.39 -3.54 1.58
C GLY A 103 9.00 -3.81 2.18
N LEU A 104 8.08 -4.40 1.40
CA LEU A 104 6.73 -4.73 1.84
C LEU A 104 6.46 -6.25 1.76
N LYS A 105 5.82 -6.81 2.79
CA LYS A 105 5.25 -8.16 2.85
C LYS A 105 3.75 -8.13 2.64
N CYS A 106 3.20 -9.19 2.06
CA CYS A 106 1.76 -9.38 1.98
C CYS A 106 1.25 -10.14 3.22
N LEU A 107 0.30 -9.56 3.97
CA LEU A 107 -0.39 -10.24 5.09
C LEU A 107 -1.93 -10.13 5.00
N ASP A 108 -2.44 -9.57 3.91
CA ASP A 108 -3.87 -9.31 3.53
C ASP A 108 -3.87 -8.05 2.65
N SER A 109 -3.05 -7.09 3.07
CA SER A 109 -2.59 -5.93 2.30
C SER A 109 -1.07 -5.85 2.37
N CYS A 110 -0.48 -5.07 1.48
CA CYS A 110 0.97 -4.86 1.50
C CYS A 110 1.38 -4.02 2.71
N MET A 111 2.20 -4.59 3.58
CA MET A 111 2.67 -3.98 4.81
C MET A 111 4.20 -3.95 4.89
N PRO A 112 4.82 -2.98 5.57
CA PRO A 112 6.28 -2.98 5.79
C PRO A 112 6.82 -4.30 6.38
N ILE A 113 7.94 -4.79 5.83
CA ILE A 113 8.69 -5.93 6.39
C ILE A 113 9.29 -5.52 7.73
N GLN A 114 9.32 -6.40 8.73
CA GLN A 114 10.08 -6.14 9.96
C GLN A 114 11.58 -6.36 9.71
N CYS A 115 12.42 -5.53 10.28
CA CYS A 115 13.86 -5.55 10.03
C CYS A 115 14.63 -5.27 11.31
N GLU A 116 15.91 -5.61 11.35
CA GLU A 116 16.81 -5.19 12.43
C GLU A 116 17.82 -4.14 11.94
N GLU A 117 18.24 -4.24 10.68
CA GLU A 117 19.19 -3.36 10.05
C GLU A 117 18.84 -3.05 8.59
N ASP A 118 19.44 -2.02 8.01
CA ASP A 118 19.14 -1.56 6.65
C ASP A 118 19.39 -2.64 5.58
N ALA A 119 20.29 -3.59 5.86
CA ALA A 119 20.59 -4.71 4.95
C ALA A 119 19.40 -5.66 4.76
N ASP A 120 18.46 -5.70 5.72
CA ASP A 120 17.24 -6.50 5.64
C ASP A 120 16.19 -5.91 4.67
N CYS A 121 16.40 -4.68 4.21
CA CYS A 121 15.41 -3.91 3.45
C CYS A 121 15.82 -3.75 1.98
N PRO A 122 15.36 -4.62 1.07
CA PRO A 122 15.72 -4.54 -0.34
C PRO A 122 15.16 -3.24 -0.95
N GLY A 123 16.04 -2.33 -1.34
CA GLY A 123 15.66 -1.02 -1.87
C GLY A 123 15.09 -0.05 -0.82
N GLY A 124 15.29 -0.34 0.46
CA GLY A 124 14.76 0.44 1.57
C GLY A 124 15.76 0.63 2.69
N ARG A 125 15.24 0.92 3.87
CA ARG A 125 16.01 1.02 5.11
C ARG A 125 15.15 0.68 6.31
N CYS A 126 15.83 0.25 7.36
CA CYS A 126 15.21 -0.22 8.56
C CYS A 126 15.00 0.92 9.55
N ALA A 127 13.74 1.16 9.93
CA ALA A 127 13.41 2.28 10.79
C ALA A 127 12.39 1.89 11.85
N MET A 128 12.60 2.39 13.07
CA MET A 128 11.65 2.19 14.15
C MET A 128 10.34 2.95 13.88
N MET A 129 9.24 2.22 13.73
CA MET A 129 7.92 2.79 13.66
C MET A 129 7.41 3.06 15.08
N ARG A 130 7.20 4.33 15.42
CA ARG A 130 6.78 4.75 16.78
C ARG A 130 5.52 4.02 17.28
N ALA A 131 4.60 3.66 16.39
CA ALA A 131 3.34 3.02 16.78
C ALA A 131 3.50 1.61 17.38
N HIS A 132 4.56 0.89 17.03
CA HIS A 132 4.72 -0.51 17.42
C HIS A 132 6.03 -0.80 18.17
N MET A 133 6.89 0.22 18.37
CA MET A 133 8.27 0.05 18.83
C MET A 133 9.05 -1.05 18.09
N GLN A 134 8.60 -1.38 16.88
CA GLN A 134 9.22 -2.36 16.01
C GLN A 134 9.84 -1.63 14.83
N LYS A 135 11.00 -2.13 14.43
CA LYS A 135 11.68 -1.69 13.23
C LYS A 135 11.01 -2.30 12.01
N SER A 136 10.79 -1.49 10.99
CA SER A 136 10.22 -1.94 9.72
C SER A 136 10.93 -1.29 8.53
N CYS A 137 10.97 -2.02 7.43
CA CYS A 137 11.50 -1.57 6.17
C CYS A 137 10.61 -0.48 5.61
N LEU A 138 11.18 0.71 5.52
CA LEU A 138 10.59 1.81 4.80
C LEU A 138 11.17 1.85 3.39
N PRO A 139 10.35 2.11 2.36
CA PRO A 139 10.85 2.35 1.03
C PRO A 139 11.80 3.55 1.07
N GLY A 140 13.02 3.32 0.62
CA GLY A 140 14.08 4.31 0.53
C GLY A 140 14.24 4.79 -0.91
N CYS A 141 15.07 5.80 -1.11
CA CYS A 141 15.48 6.23 -2.44
C CYS A 141 16.93 6.69 -2.39
N LYS A 142 17.60 6.63 -3.53
CA LYS A 142 18.93 7.24 -3.75
C LYS A 142 18.80 8.45 -4.65
N VAL A 143 17.91 8.38 -5.63
CA VAL A 143 17.63 9.43 -6.60
C VAL A 143 16.12 9.55 -6.86
N ASP A 144 15.71 10.68 -7.42
CA ASP A 144 14.33 10.95 -7.81
C ASP A 144 13.69 9.88 -8.71
N ALA A 145 14.50 9.22 -9.53
CA ALA A 145 14.04 8.17 -10.44
C ALA A 145 13.63 6.87 -9.71
N ASP A 146 14.06 6.68 -8.47
CA ASP A 146 13.63 5.56 -7.62
C ASP A 146 12.21 5.76 -7.09
N CYS A 147 11.68 6.99 -7.23
CA CYS A 147 10.38 7.37 -6.72
C CYS A 147 9.32 7.45 -7.84
N PRO A 148 8.03 7.20 -7.52
CA PRO A 148 6.93 7.49 -8.42
C PRO A 148 7.01 8.91 -8.98
N ALA A 149 6.50 9.15 -10.19
CA ALA A 149 6.65 10.45 -10.88
C ALA A 149 6.16 11.68 -10.09
N TRP A 150 5.21 11.49 -9.17
CA TRP A 150 4.68 12.54 -8.28
C TRP A 150 5.47 12.70 -6.96
N GLN A 151 6.55 11.95 -6.78
CA GLN A 151 7.47 11.97 -5.63
C GLN A 151 8.91 12.28 -6.08
N ARG A 152 9.73 12.74 -5.14
CA ARG A 152 11.16 13.02 -5.28
C ARG A 152 11.91 12.41 -4.12
N CYS A 153 13.19 12.14 -4.32
CA CYS A 153 14.04 11.64 -3.26
C CYS A 153 14.54 12.82 -2.42
N ALA A 154 14.20 12.83 -1.13
CA ALA A 154 14.61 13.89 -0.22
C ALA A 154 15.15 13.32 1.09
N THR A 155 16.10 14.04 1.69
CA THR A 155 16.57 13.75 3.04
C THR A 155 15.43 13.98 4.02
N ALA A 156 15.32 13.08 4.98
CA ALA A 156 14.42 13.21 6.10
C ALA A 156 15.16 12.92 7.39
N SER A 157 14.48 13.13 8.52
CA SER A 157 14.97 12.86 9.89
C SER A 157 15.52 11.46 10.11
N ILE A 158 15.27 10.55 9.18
CA ILE A 158 15.68 9.16 9.27
C ILE A 158 16.53 8.70 8.05
N GLY A 159 16.78 9.55 7.04
CA GLY A 159 17.54 9.23 5.81
C GLY A 159 16.81 9.65 4.54
N LEU A 160 17.34 9.30 3.35
CA LEU A 160 16.68 9.59 2.06
C LEU A 160 15.38 8.78 1.89
N ARG A 161 14.28 9.44 1.52
CA ARG A 161 12.97 8.82 1.27
C ARG A 161 12.22 9.51 0.12
N CYS A 162 11.32 8.77 -0.53
CA CYS A 162 10.43 9.35 -1.52
C CYS A 162 9.37 10.22 -0.83
N VAL A 163 9.44 11.53 -1.04
CA VAL A 163 8.45 12.51 -0.58
C VAL A 163 7.69 13.06 -1.77
N PRO A 164 6.44 13.53 -1.64
CA PRO A 164 5.73 14.17 -2.75
C PRO A 164 6.55 15.30 -3.41
N ARG A 165 6.63 15.37 -4.75
CA ARG A 165 7.28 16.50 -5.47
C ARG A 165 6.63 17.83 -5.12
N ALA A 166 5.31 17.78 -4.93
CA ALA A 166 4.51 18.91 -4.50
C ALA A 166 4.73 19.27 -3.03
N SER A 167 5.49 18.49 -2.24
CA SER A 167 5.96 18.97 -0.96
C SER A 167 7.11 19.95 -1.26
N PRO A 168 6.90 21.29 -1.10
CA PRO A 168 8.04 22.17 -0.96
C PRO A 168 8.95 21.60 0.14
N LYS A 169 10.22 21.97 0.14
CA LYS A 169 11.07 21.71 1.31
C LYS A 169 10.23 21.99 2.55
N THR A 170 10.04 20.97 3.39
CA THR A 170 8.96 21.01 4.37
C THR A 170 9.21 22.23 5.24
N CYS A 171 8.14 22.91 5.64
CA CYS A 171 8.29 24.07 6.52
C CYS A 171 8.94 23.73 7.87
N ILE A 172 9.13 22.43 8.16
CA ILE A 172 9.93 21.90 9.26
C ILE A 172 11.43 22.22 9.07
N GLU A 173 11.93 22.16 7.83
CA GLU A 173 13.36 22.33 7.54
C GLU A 173 13.73 23.79 7.20
N GLU A 174 12.89 24.47 6.42
CA GLU A 174 13.19 25.85 5.98
C GLU A 174 12.42 26.94 6.75
N GLY A 175 11.53 26.54 7.64
CA GLY A 175 10.54 27.45 8.21
C GLY A 175 9.46 27.81 7.21
N CYS A 176 8.54 28.66 7.65
CA CYS A 176 7.56 29.30 6.77
C CYS A 176 7.97 30.74 6.48
N PRO A 177 7.55 31.32 5.33
CA PRO A 177 7.59 32.76 5.12
C PRO A 177 6.90 33.51 6.26
N ASP A 178 7.31 34.76 6.50
CA ASP A 178 6.73 35.59 7.55
C ASP A 178 5.19 35.62 7.49
N GLY A 179 4.56 35.39 8.65
CA GLY A 179 3.10 35.37 8.77
C GLY A 179 2.43 34.05 8.42
N LEU A 180 3.18 32.97 8.15
CA LEU A 180 2.63 31.63 7.97
C LEU A 180 3.14 30.67 9.07
N ARG A 181 2.32 29.67 9.43
CA ARG A 181 2.65 28.61 10.41
C ARG A 181 2.81 27.27 9.73
N CYS A 182 3.76 26.48 10.22
CA CYS A 182 4.01 25.14 9.70
C CYS A 182 3.02 24.15 10.32
N VAL A 183 2.19 23.52 9.49
CA VAL A 183 1.21 22.50 9.92
C VAL A 183 1.69 21.13 9.46
N PRO A 184 2.15 20.25 10.37
CA PRO A 184 2.58 18.90 10.01
C PRO A 184 1.36 18.02 9.74
N TYR A 185 1.24 17.55 8.51
CA TYR A 185 0.36 16.48 8.11
C TYR A 185 1.10 15.14 8.26
N MET A 186 0.55 14.21 9.05
CA MET A 186 1.08 12.85 9.18
C MET A 186 0.15 11.85 8.49
N PRO A 187 0.23 11.73 7.15
CA PRO A 187 -0.57 10.76 6.41
C PRO A 187 -0.24 9.32 6.77
N LEU A 188 1.03 9.06 7.05
CA LEU A 188 1.58 7.79 7.51
C LEU A 188 2.69 8.18 8.50
N LEU A 189 2.83 7.48 9.63
CA LEU A 189 3.79 7.78 10.70
C LEU A 189 5.26 8.02 10.25
N ALA A 190 5.60 7.61 9.02
CA ALA A 190 6.94 7.75 8.42
C ALA A 190 7.06 8.88 7.37
N LEU A 191 5.98 9.55 6.97
CA LEU A 191 5.95 10.61 5.97
C LEU A 191 5.39 11.88 6.60
N GLN A 192 6.23 12.63 7.30
CA GLN A 192 5.88 13.99 7.74
C GLN A 192 5.86 14.89 6.50
N VAL A 193 4.67 15.27 6.04
CA VAL A 193 4.50 16.32 5.04
C VAL A 193 4.02 17.54 5.82
N ALA A 194 4.72 18.66 5.76
CA ALA A 194 4.28 19.86 6.47
C ALA A 194 4.04 21.00 5.49
N GLU A 195 2.94 21.72 5.68
CA GLU A 195 2.49 22.80 4.81
C GLU A 195 2.40 24.11 5.60
N CYS A 196 2.81 25.21 4.98
CA CYS A 196 2.63 26.54 5.55
C CYS A 196 1.18 26.98 5.39
N ARG A 197 0.51 27.29 6.51
CA ARG A 197 -0.87 27.78 6.55
C ARG A 197 -0.92 29.14 7.25
N PRO A 198 -1.80 30.06 6.84
CA PRO A 198 -2.02 31.28 7.57
C PRO A 198 -2.52 30.97 8.99
N PRO A 199 -1.96 31.60 10.04
CA PRO A 199 -2.59 31.60 11.35
C PRO A 199 -3.90 32.37 11.27
N CYS A 200 -4.80 32.09 12.20
CA CYS A 200 -6.06 32.81 12.33
C CYS A 200 -6.46 32.85 13.81
N GLU A 201 -7.30 33.81 14.18
CA GLU A 201 -8.00 33.82 15.46
C GLU A 201 -9.49 33.49 15.25
N THR A 202 -10.03 33.86 14.09
CA THR A 202 -11.41 33.65 13.69
C THR A 202 -11.49 33.25 12.22
N THR A 203 -12.63 32.68 11.80
CA THR A 203 -12.87 32.31 10.40
C THR A 203 -12.82 33.50 9.44
N ASP A 204 -13.09 34.73 9.93
CA ASP A 204 -13.03 35.94 9.11
C ASP A 204 -11.60 36.32 8.69
N ASP A 205 -10.58 35.79 9.38
CA ASP A 205 -9.17 35.95 9.00
C ASP A 205 -8.81 35.09 7.77
N CYS A 206 -9.66 34.13 7.43
CA CYS A 206 -9.42 33.14 6.41
C CYS A 206 -10.08 33.54 5.08
N SER A 207 -9.33 33.43 3.98
CA SER A 207 -9.82 33.78 2.65
C SER A 207 -10.29 32.56 1.86
N GLY A 208 -11.16 32.77 0.87
CA GLY A 208 -11.55 31.71 -0.08
C GLY A 208 -12.40 30.58 0.51
N GLY A 209 -13.27 30.89 1.48
CA GLY A 209 -14.16 29.90 2.11
C GLY A 209 -13.45 28.94 3.06
N GLN A 210 -12.24 29.28 3.50
CA GLN A 210 -11.52 28.57 4.55
C GLN A 210 -12.15 28.85 5.93
N VAL A 211 -11.94 27.93 6.87
CA VAL A 211 -12.36 28.08 8.27
C VAL A 211 -11.14 28.10 9.18
N CYS A 212 -11.24 28.85 10.28
CA CYS A 212 -10.18 28.88 11.28
C CYS A 212 -10.34 27.70 12.24
N LEU A 213 -9.35 26.81 12.29
CA LEU A 213 -9.45 25.57 13.05
C LEU A 213 -8.15 25.25 13.80
N ASP A 214 -8.30 24.88 15.06
CA ASP A 214 -7.24 24.23 15.83
C ASP A 214 -7.33 22.72 15.59
N LEU A 215 -6.32 22.15 14.93
CA LEU A 215 -6.31 20.73 14.57
C LEU A 215 -5.91 19.84 15.76
N GLY A 216 -5.62 20.42 16.92
CA GLY A 216 -5.26 19.69 18.13
C GLY A 216 -3.96 18.90 17.99
N LEU A 217 -3.12 19.26 17.01
CA LEU A 217 -1.86 18.57 16.77
C LEU A 217 -0.83 19.04 17.81
N PRO A 218 -0.04 18.14 18.43
CA PRO A 218 0.85 18.48 19.55
C PRO A 218 2.00 19.44 19.19
N PHE A 219 2.19 19.72 17.89
CA PHE A 219 3.22 20.63 17.38
C PHE A 219 2.62 21.86 16.70
N GLN A 220 1.29 21.98 16.66
CA GLN A 220 0.62 23.13 16.08
C GLN A 220 0.62 24.26 17.10
N GLU A 221 1.25 25.36 16.75
CA GLU A 221 1.21 26.59 17.54
C GLU A 221 -0.09 27.35 17.22
N GLY A 222 -1.24 26.85 17.69
CA GLY A 222 -2.55 27.51 17.57
C GLY A 222 -3.27 27.36 16.21
N PRO A 223 -4.50 27.92 16.09
CA PRO A 223 -5.38 27.65 14.96
C PRO A 223 -4.86 28.20 13.61
N VAL A 224 -5.27 27.54 12.54
CA VAL A 224 -4.85 27.84 11.15
C VAL A 224 -6.04 27.78 10.19
N CYS A 225 -5.92 28.49 9.07
CA CYS A 225 -6.94 28.46 8.03
C CYS A 225 -6.89 27.15 7.22
N VAL A 226 -8.00 26.40 7.26
CA VAL A 226 -8.16 25.11 6.56
C VAL A 226 -9.34 25.15 5.60
N VAL A 227 -9.25 24.38 4.52
CA VAL A 227 -10.34 24.28 3.54
C VAL A 227 -11.34 23.22 4.04
N PRO A 228 -12.60 23.59 4.31
CA PRO A 228 -13.62 22.62 4.65
C PRO A 228 -13.93 21.72 3.44
N CYS A 229 -14.34 20.49 3.70
CA CYS A 229 -14.77 19.56 2.67
C CYS A 229 -16.23 19.15 2.91
N THR A 230 -16.92 18.78 1.83
CA THR A 230 -18.29 18.23 1.89
C THR A 230 -18.35 16.77 1.47
N SER A 231 -17.30 16.27 0.83
CA SER A 231 -17.16 14.89 0.36
C SER A 231 -15.69 14.53 0.12
N ASP A 232 -15.37 13.24 0.07
CA ASP A 232 -14.03 12.73 -0.26
C ASP A 232 -13.53 13.25 -1.61
N GLY A 233 -14.42 13.45 -2.59
CA GLY A 233 -14.06 14.00 -3.90
C GLY A 233 -13.62 15.46 -3.89
N SER A 234 -13.90 16.18 -2.80
CA SER A 234 -13.40 17.55 -2.57
C SER A 234 -11.96 17.55 -2.04
N CYS A 235 -11.50 16.38 -1.58
CA CYS A 235 -10.17 16.20 -1.06
C CYS A 235 -9.22 15.69 -2.15
N GLY A 236 -7.95 16.07 -2.05
CA GLY A 236 -6.92 15.59 -2.96
C GLY A 236 -6.75 14.06 -2.91
N PRO A 237 -6.05 13.46 -3.89
CA PRO A 237 -5.85 12.01 -3.94
C PRO A 237 -5.28 11.45 -2.63
N GLY A 238 -5.93 10.42 -2.08
CA GLY A 238 -5.50 9.75 -0.85
C GLY A 238 -5.98 10.42 0.44
N LEU A 239 -6.80 11.47 0.35
CA LEU A 239 -7.42 12.14 1.49
C LEU A 239 -8.93 11.85 1.52
N ARG A 240 -9.51 11.88 2.72
CA ARG A 240 -10.93 11.73 2.98
C ARG A 240 -11.48 12.94 3.70
N CYS A 241 -12.77 13.19 3.53
CA CYS A 241 -13.44 14.24 4.24
C CYS A 241 -13.87 13.73 5.63
N LEU A 242 -13.16 14.17 6.67
CA LEU A 242 -13.35 13.68 8.03
C LEU A 242 -14.00 14.74 8.92
N PRO A 243 -14.98 14.37 9.76
CA PRO A 243 -15.53 15.28 10.75
C PRO A 243 -14.44 15.66 11.77
N HIS A 244 -14.31 16.95 12.05
CA HIS A 244 -13.38 17.42 13.06
C HIS A 244 -13.98 17.21 14.46
N PRO A 245 -13.21 16.74 15.47
CA PRO A 245 -13.77 16.33 16.76
C PRO A 245 -14.36 17.47 17.59
N SER A 246 -13.94 18.72 17.35
CA SER A 246 -14.36 19.89 18.13
C SER A 246 -15.35 20.81 17.39
N THR A 247 -15.68 20.52 16.14
CA THR A 247 -16.53 21.40 15.31
C THR A 247 -17.41 20.60 14.35
N ASP A 248 -18.54 21.17 13.93
CA ASP A 248 -19.41 20.57 12.90
C ASP A 248 -18.84 20.63 11.46
N VAL A 249 -17.59 21.06 11.32
CA VAL A 249 -16.90 21.17 10.03
C VAL A 249 -16.11 19.90 9.74
N ALA A 250 -16.24 19.38 8.53
CA ALA A 250 -15.38 18.33 8.02
C ALA A 250 -14.18 18.93 7.28
N VAL A 251 -13.01 18.32 7.47
CA VAL A 251 -11.74 18.73 6.86
C VAL A 251 -11.09 17.55 6.14
N CYS A 252 -10.31 17.84 5.10
CA CYS A 252 -9.58 16.80 4.40
C CYS A 252 -8.48 16.20 5.30
N GLY A 253 -8.74 15.00 5.79
CA GLY A 253 -7.88 14.21 6.68
C GLY A 253 -7.56 12.85 6.05
N ILE A 254 -6.72 12.06 6.71
CA ILE A 254 -6.57 10.64 6.37
C ILE A 254 -7.34 9.86 7.38
N ASP A 255 -8.25 9.03 6.89
CA ASP A 255 -9.11 8.21 7.73
C ASP A 255 -8.25 7.16 8.44
N PRO A 256 -8.02 7.29 9.75
CA PRO A 256 -7.28 6.27 10.48
C PRO A 256 -8.07 4.97 10.56
N GLY A 257 -9.42 5.04 10.54
CA GLY A 257 -10.32 3.89 10.62
C GLY A 257 -10.26 3.02 9.37
N ALA A 258 -10.11 3.60 8.18
CA ALA A 258 -9.91 2.82 6.95
C ALA A 258 -8.65 1.94 6.99
N HIS A 259 -7.62 2.36 7.73
CA HIS A 259 -6.41 1.59 7.94
C HIS A 259 -6.51 0.62 9.13
N VAL A 260 -7.32 0.94 10.14
CA VAL A 260 -7.47 0.16 11.38
C VAL A 260 -8.54 -0.93 11.26
N ASP A 261 -9.66 -0.71 10.56
CA ASP A 261 -10.69 -1.75 10.34
C ASP A 261 -10.22 -2.84 9.35
N ALA A 262 -9.37 -2.47 8.39
CA ALA A 262 -8.65 -3.44 7.57
C ALA A 262 -7.66 -4.27 8.42
N PHE A 263 -7.19 -3.73 9.54
CA PHE A 263 -6.24 -4.38 10.44
C PHE A 263 -6.92 -5.28 11.48
N PHE A 264 -8.06 -4.87 12.08
CA PHE A 264 -8.74 -5.66 13.11
C PHE A 264 -9.68 -6.76 12.57
N ARG A 265 -10.22 -6.62 11.35
CA ARG A 265 -11.03 -7.70 10.75
C ARG A 265 -10.21 -8.96 10.43
N GLY A 266 -8.88 -8.87 10.34
CA GLY A 266 -7.97 -10.02 10.26
C GLY A 266 -7.77 -10.77 11.58
N PHE A 267 -8.27 -10.26 12.70
CA PHE A 267 -8.14 -10.86 14.04
C PHE A 267 -9.48 -11.35 14.64
N GLY A 268 -10.49 -11.60 13.80
CA GLY A 268 -11.80 -12.10 14.25
C GLY A 268 -11.75 -13.52 14.85
N ASP A 269 -12.07 -13.61 16.15
CA ASP A 269 -12.49 -14.78 16.94
C ASP A 269 -11.51 -15.94 17.16
N VAL A 270 -10.49 -15.71 18.00
CA VAL A 270 -9.95 -16.79 18.86
C VAL A 270 -10.76 -16.81 20.17
N ARG A 271 -12.01 -17.29 20.10
CA ARG A 271 -12.76 -17.69 21.29
C ARG A 271 -12.32 -19.09 21.71
N SER A 272 -11.56 -19.12 22.80
CA SER A 272 -11.47 -20.17 23.82
C SER A 272 -11.81 -21.60 23.37
N ALA A 273 -10.79 -22.35 22.93
CA ALA A 273 -10.81 -23.80 23.05
C ALA A 273 -10.52 -24.17 24.53
N SER A 274 -11.51 -24.77 25.17
CA SER A 274 -11.45 -25.38 26.50
C SER A 274 -10.34 -26.42 26.63
N GLU A 275 -9.67 -26.42 27.78
CA GLU A 275 -8.66 -27.41 28.19
C GLU A 275 -9.20 -28.86 28.13
N PRO A 276 -8.35 -29.85 27.78
CA PRO A 276 -8.70 -31.24 27.98
C PRO A 276 -8.40 -31.65 29.43
N GLU A 277 -9.42 -32.14 30.13
CA GLU A 277 -9.22 -32.86 31.40
C GLU A 277 -8.42 -34.15 31.15
N HIS A 278 -7.50 -34.44 32.06
CA HIS A 278 -6.86 -35.74 32.27
C HIS A 278 -7.18 -36.22 33.68
#